data_AF-A0A6B2CTC7-F1
#
_entry.id   AF-A0A6B2CTC7-F1
#
_cell.length_a   1.000
_cell.length_b   1.000
_cell.length_c   1.000
_cell.angle_alpha   90.00
_cell.angle_beta   90.00
_cell.angle_gamma   90.00
#
_symmetry.space_group_name_H-M   'P 1'
#
loop_
_entity.id
_entity.type
_entity.pdbx_description
1 polymer ?
#
loop_
_entity_poly.entity_id
_entity_poly.type
_entity_poly.pdbx_seq_one_letter_code
_entity_poly.pdbx_strand_id
1 'polypeptide(L)'
;MAEDIQRRLPARYRELRSLGYEPEASLIVAAVDGDGNPYIFRYSGGILDDRTEDGYAMVGIGRDTGGVLLLSLLGYGPEATWDMGLLALLLIAAVNPYVSPLAAEADGLYIRWQDGKVVMGPLEPEAFQEYKQRAKKRIQLIRALWQLAETCGEEAVEKALEALKSAGEEAKS
;
A
#
# COMPACT_ATOMS: atom_id res chain seq x y z
N MET A 1 9.17 -7.42 -21.18
CA MET A 1 8.62 -6.11 -20.72
C MET A 1 9.40 -5.56 -19.52
N ALA A 2 9.48 -6.28 -18.39
CA ALA A 2 10.28 -5.85 -17.23
C ALA A 2 11.76 -5.66 -17.57
N GLU A 3 12.37 -6.59 -18.31
CA GLU A 3 13.77 -6.48 -18.78
C GLU A 3 14.02 -5.27 -19.68
N ASP A 4 13.05 -4.88 -20.53
CA ASP A 4 13.17 -3.69 -21.37
C ASP A 4 13.11 -2.41 -20.56
N ILE A 5 12.25 -2.36 -19.53
CA ILE A 5 12.19 -1.25 -18.57
C ILE A 5 13.51 -1.19 -17.78
N GLN A 6 13.96 -2.32 -17.26
CA GLN A 6 15.24 -2.48 -16.55
C GLN A 6 16.44 -2.06 -17.39
N ARG A 7 16.38 -2.20 -18.72
CA ARG A 7 17.46 -1.77 -19.61
C ARG A 7 17.36 -0.28 -19.95
N ARG A 8 16.17 0.20 -20.34
CA ARG A 8 15.99 1.55 -20.90
C ARG A 8 16.01 2.64 -19.84
N LEU A 9 15.39 2.43 -18.67
CA LEU A 9 15.30 3.45 -17.62
C LEU A 9 16.69 3.80 -17.06
N PRO A 10 17.50 2.81 -16.61
CA PRO A 10 18.84 3.09 -16.11
C PRO A 10 19.78 3.68 -17.17
N ALA A 11 19.68 3.23 -18.42
CA ALA A 11 20.46 3.79 -19.53
C ALA A 11 20.18 5.28 -19.73
N ARG A 12 18.90 5.68 -19.70
CA ARG A 12 18.51 7.08 -19.86
C ARG A 12 18.97 7.95 -18.68
N TYR A 13 18.91 7.43 -17.47
CA TYR A 13 19.43 8.15 -16.29
C TYR A 13 20.96 8.29 -16.31
N ARG A 14 21.66 7.29 -16.85
CA ARG A 14 23.11 7.36 -17.06
C ARG A 14 23.49 8.44 -18.08
N GLU A 15 22.74 8.54 -19.17
CA GLU A 15 22.91 9.59 -20.17
C GLU A 15 22.68 10.99 -19.57
N LEU A 16 21.61 11.19 -18.80
CA LEU A 16 21.34 12.46 -18.12
C LEU A 16 22.48 12.85 -17.17
N ARG A 17 22.99 11.88 -16.39
CA ARG A 17 24.17 12.09 -15.52
C ARG A 17 25.43 12.47 -16.31
N SER A 18 25.64 11.88 -17.48
CA SER A 18 26.77 12.25 -18.34
C SER A 18 26.69 13.69 -18.87
N LEU A 19 25.49 14.27 -18.92
CA LEU A 19 25.24 15.65 -19.31
C LEU A 19 25.25 16.62 -18.11
N GLY A 20 25.59 16.15 -16.90
CA GLY A 20 25.62 16.96 -15.69
C GLY A 20 24.27 17.11 -14.98
N TYR A 21 23.24 16.38 -15.39
CA TYR A 21 21.96 16.34 -14.68
C TYR A 21 21.97 15.21 -13.65
N GLU A 22 21.58 15.51 -12.41
CA GLU A 22 21.35 14.52 -11.35
C GLU A 22 19.84 14.36 -11.11
N PRO A 23 19.14 13.54 -11.93
CA PRO A 23 17.73 13.31 -11.74
C PRO A 23 17.48 12.50 -10.45
N GLU A 24 16.83 13.13 -9.48
CA GLU A 24 16.27 12.48 -8.31
C GLU A 24 14.80 12.11 -8.58
N ALA A 25 14.56 10.83 -8.90
CA ALA A 25 13.21 10.31 -8.99
C ALA A 25 13.13 8.96 -8.28
N SER A 26 12.01 8.77 -7.57
CA SER A 26 11.60 7.47 -7.06
C SER A 26 10.28 7.09 -7.73
N LEU A 27 10.23 5.90 -8.33
CA LEU A 27 9.06 5.42 -9.06
C LEU A 27 8.64 4.05 -8.53
N ILE A 28 7.35 3.80 -8.62
CA ILE A 28 6.79 2.45 -8.50
C ILE A 28 6.43 2.00 -9.91
N VAL A 29 6.91 0.83 -10.30
CA VAL A 29 6.55 0.18 -11.57
C VAL A 29 5.69 -1.02 -11.23
N ALA A 30 4.41 -0.98 -11.57
CA ALA A 30 3.48 -2.07 -11.40
C ALA A 30 3.05 -2.64 -12.76
N ALA A 31 2.92 -3.95 -12.85
CA ALA A 31 2.50 -4.65 -14.07
C ALA A 31 1.75 -5.94 -13.73
N VAL A 32 0.94 -6.42 -14.67
CA VAL A 32 0.32 -7.75 -14.64
C VAL A 32 0.66 -8.45 -15.94
N ASP A 33 1.12 -9.70 -15.89
CA ASP A 33 1.47 -10.45 -17.10
C ASP A 33 0.25 -11.10 -17.78
N GLY A 34 0.51 -11.83 -18.87
CA GLY A 34 -0.51 -12.55 -19.65
C GLY A 34 -1.13 -13.76 -18.94
N ASP A 35 -0.61 -14.13 -17.78
CA ASP A 35 -1.12 -15.23 -16.93
C ASP A 35 -1.84 -14.68 -15.68
N GLY A 36 -1.89 -13.36 -15.55
CA GLY A 36 -2.53 -12.66 -14.43
C GLY A 36 -1.64 -12.47 -13.20
N ASN A 37 -0.34 -12.75 -13.29
CA ASN A 37 0.57 -12.55 -12.18
C ASN A 37 0.91 -11.06 -12.00
N PRO A 38 0.74 -10.50 -10.79
CA PRO A 38 1.12 -9.12 -10.51
C PRO A 38 2.61 -9.00 -10.17
N TYR A 39 3.20 -7.92 -10.66
CA TYR A 39 4.58 -7.52 -10.42
C TYR A 39 4.63 -6.07 -9.96
N ILE A 40 5.42 -5.80 -8.93
CA ILE A 40 5.68 -4.45 -8.46
C ILE A 40 7.17 -4.30 -8.15
N PHE A 41 7.75 -3.22 -8.65
CA PHE A 41 9.15 -2.89 -8.52
C PHE A 41 9.28 -1.45 -8.04
N ARG A 42 10.35 -1.19 -7.29
CA ARG A 42 10.75 0.17 -6.96
C ARG A 42 11.93 0.57 -7.82
N TYR A 43 11.89 1.80 -8.31
CA TYR A 43 13.03 2.43 -8.96
C TYR A 43 13.48 3.62 -8.13
N SER A 44 14.77 3.71 -7.80
CA SER A 44 15.34 4.87 -7.11
C SER A 44 16.82 5.05 -7.46
N GLY A 45 17.27 6.29 -7.60
CA GLY A 45 18.70 6.59 -7.80
C GLY A 45 19.33 6.01 -9.08
N GLY A 46 18.52 5.59 -10.05
CA GLY A 46 18.99 4.90 -11.25
C GLY A 46 18.95 3.37 -11.20
N ILE A 47 18.54 2.80 -10.08
CA ILE A 47 18.51 1.35 -9.82
C ILE A 47 17.05 0.90 -9.75
N LEU A 48 16.72 -0.18 -10.48
CA LEU A 48 15.48 -0.91 -10.24
C LEU A 48 15.77 -1.97 -9.19
N ASP A 49 15.10 -1.87 -8.05
CA ASP A 49 15.18 -2.88 -7.01
C ASP A 49 14.50 -4.18 -7.47
N ASP A 50 14.89 -5.28 -6.82
CA ASP A 50 14.25 -6.58 -7.04
C ASP A 50 12.75 -6.51 -6.75
N ARG A 51 12.02 -7.49 -7.30
CA ARG A 51 10.58 -7.65 -7.05
C ARG A 51 10.34 -7.61 -5.54
N THR A 52 9.37 -6.81 -5.11
CA THR A 52 9.03 -6.81 -3.68
C THR A 52 8.37 -8.15 -3.35
N GLU A 53 9.03 -8.97 -2.55
CA GLU A 53 8.44 -10.21 -2.04
C GLU A 53 7.25 -9.91 -1.13
N ASP A 54 7.21 -8.72 -0.54
CA ASP A 54 6.20 -8.28 0.42
C ASP A 54 4.83 -7.90 -0.20
N GLY A 55 4.68 -7.96 -1.53
CA GLY A 55 3.43 -7.63 -2.21
C GLY A 55 3.06 -6.13 -2.23
N TYR A 56 3.94 -5.24 -1.77
CA TYR A 56 3.76 -3.78 -1.84
C TYR A 56 5.07 -3.06 -2.16
N ALA A 57 4.97 -1.86 -2.73
CA ALA A 57 6.09 -0.93 -2.85
C ALA A 57 5.66 0.45 -2.37
N MET A 58 6.60 1.16 -1.74
CA MET A 58 6.42 2.55 -1.30
C MET A 58 7.63 3.38 -1.73
N VAL A 59 7.36 4.63 -2.10
CA VAL A 59 8.37 5.63 -2.49
C VAL A 59 8.09 6.95 -1.78
N GLY A 60 9.08 7.83 -1.75
CA GLY A 60 8.98 9.15 -1.15
C GLY A 60 9.56 9.25 0.26
N ILE A 61 9.68 10.49 0.74
CA ILE A 61 10.41 10.85 1.95
C ILE A 61 9.85 10.24 3.25
N GLY A 62 8.55 9.91 3.27
CA GLY A 62 7.87 9.33 4.43
C GLY A 62 7.84 7.80 4.46
N ARG A 63 8.56 7.15 3.53
CA ARG A 63 8.53 5.69 3.38
C ARG A 63 8.92 4.97 4.66
N ASP A 64 10.12 5.21 5.17
CA ASP A 64 10.67 4.39 6.26
C ASP A 64 10.07 4.79 7.61
N THR A 65 9.98 6.10 7.87
CA THR A 65 9.50 6.65 9.15
C THR A 65 7.97 6.63 9.30
N GLY A 66 7.22 6.60 8.19
CA GLY A 66 5.76 6.51 8.19
C GLY A 66 5.26 5.15 7.73
N GLY A 67 5.49 4.84 6.45
CA GLY A 67 4.92 3.65 5.80
C GLY A 67 5.37 2.33 6.42
N VAL A 68 6.69 2.09 6.47
CA VAL A 68 7.26 0.84 7.01
C VAL A 68 6.94 0.69 8.50
N LEU A 69 7.12 1.76 9.28
CA LEU A 69 6.77 1.75 10.71
C LEU A 69 5.30 1.34 10.95
N LEU A 70 4.35 1.92 10.20
CA LEU A 70 2.94 1.60 10.34
C LEU A 70 2.62 0.16 9.92
N LEU A 71 3.23 -0.34 8.84
CA LEU A 71 3.07 -1.74 8.43
C LEU A 71 3.58 -2.70 9.51
N SER A 72 4.75 -2.41 10.09
CA SER A 72 5.31 -3.18 11.19
C SER A 72 4.40 -3.14 12.43
N LEU A 73 3.86 -1.97 12.78
CA LEU A 73 2.95 -1.82 13.92
C LEU A 73 1.64 -2.60 13.73
N LEU A 74 1.12 -2.64 12.51
CA LEU A 74 -0.08 -3.40 12.17
C LEU A 74 0.19 -4.91 12.10
N GLY A 75 1.45 -5.34 12.05
CA GLY A 75 1.82 -6.74 11.87
C GLY A 75 1.58 -7.24 10.45
N TYR A 76 1.70 -6.37 9.45
CA TYR A 76 1.61 -6.79 8.05
C TYR A 76 2.80 -7.68 7.67
N GLY A 77 2.53 -8.72 6.89
CA GLY A 77 3.54 -9.55 6.23
C GLY A 77 3.06 -10.01 4.84
N PRO A 78 3.95 -10.59 4.02
CA PRO A 78 3.64 -10.99 2.63
C PRO A 78 2.46 -11.95 2.50
N GLU A 79 2.25 -12.78 3.52
CA GLU A 79 1.18 -13.79 3.57
C GLU A 79 -0.19 -13.20 3.94
N ALA A 80 -0.27 -11.90 4.24
CA ALA A 80 -1.50 -11.26 4.64
C ALA A 80 -2.46 -11.15 3.44
N THR A 81 -3.65 -11.73 3.58
CA THR A 81 -4.75 -11.63 2.59
C THR A 81 -5.54 -10.33 2.73
N TRP A 82 -4.86 -9.24 3.10
CA TRP A 82 -5.52 -7.97 3.38
C TRP A 82 -5.91 -7.23 2.11
N ASP A 83 -6.94 -6.40 2.23
CA ASP A 83 -7.34 -5.48 1.17
C ASP A 83 -6.26 -4.39 0.99
N MET A 84 -5.38 -4.58 0.01
CA MET A 84 -4.21 -3.73 -0.23
C MET A 84 -4.59 -2.30 -0.64
N GLY A 85 -5.70 -2.12 -1.35
CA GLY A 85 -6.21 -0.79 -1.67
C GLY A 85 -6.61 -0.02 -0.42
N LEU A 86 -7.22 -0.72 0.54
CA LEU A 86 -7.60 -0.14 1.83
C LEU A 86 -6.40 0.10 2.73
N LEU A 87 -5.41 -0.80 2.71
CA LEU A 87 -4.14 -0.62 3.43
C LEU A 87 -3.37 0.60 2.92
N ALA A 88 -3.25 0.75 1.59
CA ALA A 88 -2.59 1.92 0.99
C ALA A 88 -3.27 3.23 1.42
N LEU A 89 -4.60 3.29 1.34
CA LEU A 89 -5.38 4.44 1.79
C LEU A 89 -5.26 4.71 3.29
N LEU A 90 -5.22 3.65 4.11
CA LEU A 90 -5.00 3.75 5.55
C LEU A 90 -3.64 4.38 5.87
N LEU A 91 -2.57 3.90 5.23
CA LEU A 91 -1.20 4.40 5.47
C LEU A 91 -1.09 5.88 5.18
N ILE A 92 -1.68 6.35 4.08
CA ILE A 92 -1.63 7.77 3.73
C ILE A 92 -2.50 8.59 4.70
N ALA A 93 -3.72 8.14 5.01
CA ALA A 93 -4.63 8.83 5.91
C ALA A 93 -4.14 8.88 7.37
N ALA A 94 -3.33 7.91 7.79
CA ALA A 94 -2.75 7.85 9.13
C ALA A 94 -1.68 8.93 9.36
N VAL A 95 -0.91 9.28 8.32
CA VAL A 95 0.17 10.29 8.40
C VAL A 95 -0.39 11.71 8.42
N ASN A 96 -1.38 12.01 7.57
CA ASN A 96 -2.02 13.33 7.60
C ASN A 96 -3.49 13.26 7.14
N PRO A 97 -4.47 13.55 8.03
CA PRO A 97 -5.89 13.53 7.67
C PRO A 97 -6.32 14.69 6.76
N TYR A 98 -5.46 15.70 6.57
CA TYR A 98 -5.68 16.89 5.73
C TYR A 98 -4.91 16.85 4.40
N VAL A 99 -3.90 15.98 4.28
CA VAL A 99 -3.37 15.61 2.96
C VAL A 99 -4.38 14.62 2.42
N SER A 100 -5.28 15.09 1.55
CA SER A 100 -6.19 14.17 0.86
C SER A 100 -5.31 13.13 0.18
N PRO A 101 -5.37 11.84 0.57
CA PRO A 101 -4.42 10.83 0.08
C PRO A 101 -4.41 10.67 -1.44
N LEU A 102 -5.51 11.09 -2.05
CA LEU A 102 -5.78 11.22 -3.45
C LEU A 102 -6.62 12.50 -3.55
N ALA A 103 -6.15 13.51 -4.27
CA ALA A 103 -6.92 14.73 -4.50
C ALA A 103 -8.13 14.43 -5.42
N ALA A 104 -8.05 13.35 -6.21
CA ALA A 104 -9.12 12.85 -7.07
C ALA A 104 -9.02 11.32 -7.26
N GLU A 105 -10.10 10.69 -7.72
CA GLU A 105 -10.13 9.27 -8.17
C GLU A 105 -9.02 8.95 -9.19
N ALA A 106 -8.62 9.94 -9.98
CA ALA A 106 -7.55 9.84 -10.97
C ALA A 106 -6.17 9.51 -10.40
N ASP A 107 -5.95 9.77 -9.10
CA ASP A 107 -4.68 9.46 -8.44
C ASP A 107 -4.58 7.96 -8.07
N GLY A 108 -5.70 7.24 -8.09
CA GLY A 108 -5.82 5.85 -7.64
C GLY A 108 -6.01 4.93 -8.83
N LEU A 109 -4.94 4.25 -9.24
CA LEU A 109 -4.96 3.35 -10.39
C LEU A 109 -5.09 1.90 -9.93
N TYR A 110 -6.02 1.17 -10.53
CA TYR A 110 -6.06 -0.28 -10.45
C TYR A 110 -5.49 -0.89 -11.72
N ILE A 111 -4.81 -2.02 -11.57
CA ILE A 111 -4.37 -2.89 -12.67
C ILE A 111 -4.84 -4.29 -12.30
N ARG A 112 -5.63 -4.94 -13.16
CA ARG A 112 -6.15 -6.28 -12.92
C ARG A 112 -6.14 -7.14 -14.16
N TRP A 113 -6.05 -8.45 -13.96
CA TRP A 113 -6.36 -9.43 -14.99
C TRP A 113 -7.85 -9.75 -14.97
N GLN A 114 -8.52 -9.62 -16.11
CA GLN A 114 -9.94 -9.92 -16.26
C GLN A 114 -10.22 -10.43 -17.68
N ASP A 115 -10.95 -11.54 -17.79
CA ASP A 115 -11.39 -12.11 -19.07
C ASP A 115 -10.26 -12.28 -20.10
N GLY A 116 -9.09 -12.74 -19.63
CA GLY A 116 -7.92 -12.98 -20.48
C GLY A 116 -7.18 -11.70 -20.91
N LYS A 117 -7.42 -10.56 -20.26
CA LYS A 117 -6.83 -9.26 -20.60
C LYS A 117 -6.43 -8.48 -19.35
N VAL A 118 -5.38 -7.67 -19.48
CA VAL A 118 -5.05 -6.65 -18.48
C VAL A 118 -6.00 -5.45 -18.65
N VAL A 119 -6.68 -5.09 -17.57
CA VAL A 119 -7.53 -3.90 -17.46
C VAL A 119 -6.88 -2.94 -16.47
N MET A 120 -6.79 -1.67 -16.85
CA MET A 120 -6.25 -0.60 -16.01
C MET A 120 -7.17 0.61 -16.06
N GLY A 121 -7.39 1.26 -14.93
CA GLY A 121 -8.22 2.46 -14.86
C GLY A 121 -8.15 3.14 -13.50
N PRO A 122 -8.72 4.35 -13.39
CA PRO A 122 -8.93 4.99 -12.11
C PRO A 122 -9.97 4.22 -11.29
N LEU A 123 -9.90 4.30 -9.97
CA LEU A 123 -10.97 3.81 -9.11
C LEU A 123 -12.29 4.54 -9.42
N GLU A 124 -13.40 3.82 -9.37
CA GLU A 124 -14.73 4.43 -9.45
C GLU A 124 -14.94 5.40 -8.26
N PRO A 125 -15.62 6.54 -8.46
CA PRO A 125 -15.92 7.51 -7.41
C PRO A 125 -16.48 6.91 -6.13
N GLU A 126 -17.48 6.05 -6.27
CA GLU A 126 -18.19 5.44 -5.16
C GLU A 126 -17.28 4.51 -4.36
N ALA A 127 -16.48 3.69 -5.08
CA ALA A 127 -15.50 2.81 -4.47
C ALA A 127 -14.43 3.62 -3.72
N PHE A 128 -13.91 4.69 -4.33
CA PHE A 128 -12.92 5.55 -3.70
C PHE A 128 -13.45 6.17 -2.39
N GLN A 129 -14.70 6.67 -2.39
CA GLN A 129 -15.31 7.21 -1.17
C GLN A 129 -15.52 6.14 -0.10
N GLU A 130 -15.97 4.95 -0.48
CA GLU A 130 -16.15 3.83 0.44
C GLU A 130 -14.84 3.48 1.15
N TYR A 131 -13.77 3.29 0.37
CA TYR A 131 -12.45 2.96 0.91
C TYR A 131 -11.92 4.06 1.85
N LYS A 132 -12.14 5.34 1.51
CA LYS A 132 -11.78 6.47 2.37
C LYS A 132 -12.50 6.42 3.72
N GLN A 133 -13.81 6.12 3.72
CA GLN A 133 -14.57 5.99 4.97
C GLN A 133 -14.12 4.77 5.79
N ARG A 134 -13.87 3.64 5.13
CA ARG A 134 -13.34 2.42 5.79
C ARG A 134 -11.97 2.68 6.43
N ALA A 135 -11.07 3.39 5.74
CA ALA A 135 -9.76 3.76 6.27
C ALA A 135 -9.90 4.67 7.50
N LYS A 136 -10.75 5.70 7.41
CA LYS A 136 -11.05 6.58 8.55
C LYS A 136 -11.60 5.80 9.75
N LYS A 137 -12.50 4.85 9.51
CA LYS A 137 -13.07 4.01 10.58
C LYS A 137 -12.00 3.11 11.22
N ARG A 138 -11.09 2.51 10.43
CA ARG A 138 -9.97 1.73 10.96
C ARG A 138 -9.03 2.57 11.83
N ILE A 139 -8.70 3.80 11.43
CA ILE A 139 -7.91 4.72 12.26
C ILE A 139 -8.60 5.00 13.59
N GLN A 140 -9.92 5.24 13.58
CA GLN A 140 -10.69 5.45 14.80
C GLN A 140 -10.66 4.21 15.72
N LEU A 141 -10.78 3.01 15.15
CA LEU A 141 -10.71 1.76 15.91
C LEU A 141 -9.33 1.54 16.55
N ILE A 142 -8.24 1.81 15.81
CA ILE A 142 -6.88 1.70 16.35
C ILE A 142 -6.67 2.68 17.51
N ARG A 143 -7.15 3.93 17.37
CA ARG A 143 -7.07 4.94 18.45
C ARG A 143 -7.89 4.54 19.67
N ALA A 144 -9.10 4.02 19.46
CA ALA A 144 -9.95 3.55 20.54
C ALA A 144 -9.31 2.36 21.27
N LEU A 145 -8.69 1.43 20.54
CA LEU A 145 -7.94 0.32 21.12
C LEU A 145 -6.82 0.82 22.04
N TRP A 146 -6.03 1.79 21.57
CA TRP A 146 -4.97 2.39 22.37
C TRP A 146 -5.52 3.03 23.65
N GLN A 147 -6.59 3.82 23.53
CA GLN A 147 -7.23 4.45 24.69
C GLN A 147 -7.79 3.43 25.69
N LEU A 148 -8.33 2.31 25.20
CA LEU A 148 -8.81 1.23 26.06
C LEU A 148 -7.66 0.56 26.82
N ALA A 149 -6.50 0.38 26.19
CA ALA A 149 -5.31 -0.14 26.88
C ALA A 149 -4.86 0.80 28.01
N GLU A 150 -4.82 2.12 27.76
CA GLU A 150 -4.46 3.13 28.77
C GLU A 150 -5.45 3.20 29.95
N THR A 151 -6.73 2.93 29.70
CA THR A 151 -7.80 3.13 30.70
C THR A 151 -8.18 1.86 31.45
N CYS A 152 -8.15 0.71 30.77
CA CYS A 152 -8.60 -0.57 31.32
C CYS A 152 -7.46 -1.57 31.54
N GLY A 153 -6.24 -1.28 31.05
CA GLY A 153 -5.11 -2.19 31.06
C GLY A 153 -5.16 -3.20 29.90
N GLU A 154 -3.98 -3.67 29.48
CA GLU A 154 -3.80 -4.53 28.32
C GLU A 154 -4.52 -5.88 28.47
N GLU A 155 -4.50 -6.50 29.66
CA GLU A 155 -5.15 -7.80 29.90
C GLU A 155 -6.66 -7.76 29.66
N ALA A 156 -7.32 -6.65 30.02
CA ALA A 156 -8.76 -6.49 29.82
C ALA A 156 -9.09 -6.35 28.32
N VAL A 157 -8.26 -5.60 27.59
CA VAL A 157 -8.39 -5.43 26.14
C VAL A 157 -8.14 -6.75 25.42
N GLU A 158 -7.10 -7.49 25.80
CA GLU A 158 -6.77 -8.79 25.21
C GLU A 158 -7.93 -9.78 25.35
N LYS A 159 -8.52 -9.91 26.55
CA LYS A 159 -9.70 -10.76 26.77
C LYS A 159 -10.89 -10.36 25.90
N ALA A 160 -11.13 -9.06 25.73
CA ALA A 160 -12.21 -8.57 24.88
C ALA A 160 -11.96 -8.88 23.40
N LEU A 161 -10.70 -8.76 22.93
CA LEU A 161 -10.33 -9.11 21.56
C LEU A 161 -10.47 -10.61 21.29
N GLU A 162 -10.06 -11.48 22.22
CA GLU A 162 -10.22 -12.94 22.06
C GLU A 162 -11.69 -13.37 22.02
N ALA A 163 -12.55 -12.72 22.81
CA ALA A 163 -14.00 -12.95 22.73
C ALA A 163 -14.58 -12.57 21.35
N LEU A 164 -14.11 -11.45 20.77
CA LEU A 164 -14.52 -11.03 19.43
C LEU A 164 -14.03 -11.98 18.32
N LYS A 165 -12.80 -12.51 18.45
CA LYS A 165 -12.26 -13.49 17.50
C LYS A 165 -13.10 -14.76 17.48
N SER A 166 -13.38 -15.32 18.66
CA SER A 166 -14.19 -16.54 18.81
C SER A 166 -15.59 -16.39 18.20
N ALA A 167 -16.26 -15.27 18.46
CA ALA A 167 -17.58 -14.99 17.88
C ALA A 167 -17.55 -14.85 16.34
N GLY A 168 -16.44 -14.35 15.78
CA GLY A 168 -16.27 -14.21 14.34
C GLY A 168 -16.01 -15.54 13.61
N GLU A 169 -15.41 -16.52 14.28
CA GLU A 169 -15.20 -17.86 13.75
C GLU A 169 -16.50 -18.68 13.75
N GLU A 170 -17.30 -18.58 14.82
CA GLU A 170 -18.63 -19.21 14.90
C GLU A 170 -19.60 -18.68 13.84
N ALA A 171 -19.53 -17.38 13.50
CA ALA A 171 -20.37 -16.77 12.47
C ALA A 171 -20.01 -17.18 11.02
N LYS A 172 -18.83 -17.81 10.81
CA LYS A 172 -18.37 -18.29 9.51
C LYS A 172 -18.53 -19.81 9.33
N SER A 173 -18.92 -20.54 10.39
CA SER A 173 -19.23 -21.98 10.35
C SER A 173 -20.72 -22.23 10.12
#